data_AF-A0A8H4V1P1-F1
#
_entry.id   AF-A0A8H4V1P1-F1
#
_cell.length_a   1.000
_cell.length_b   1.000
_cell.length_c   1.000
_cell.angle_alpha   90.00
_cell.angle_beta   90.00
_cell.angle_gamma   90.00
#
_symmetry.space_group_name_H-M   'P 1'
#
loop_
_entity.id
_entity.type
_entity.pdbx_description
1 polymer ?
#
loop_
_entity_poly.entity_id
_entity_poly.type
_entity_poly.pdbx_seq_one_letter_code
_entity_poly.pdbx_strand_id
1 'polypeptide(L)'
;VINDYDSDWFIDRNVLKDETTLTIIVCYSGWSVEPCLFFDTMRELTGNKNLLVLSGGGKIAALCKEHNTSLIQYKLRHADREYPLYHVQQFFSIFLDLFYKLKITKSSYQSELEDSVKFLKAEFHEGTLKQAEAIAQKLIGARIVLLSTADWYVTLLKQTTMFFNEIAMVPTH
;
A
#
# COMPACT_ATOMS: atom_id res chain seq x y z
N VAL A 1 0.59 1.89 10.53
CA VAL A 1 0.87 0.88 9.48
C VAL A 1 2.12 0.17 9.90
N ILE A 2 2.03 -1.14 10.15
CA ILE A 2 3.11 -1.98 10.67
C ILE A 2 3.16 -3.18 9.73
N ASN A 3 4.36 -3.64 9.37
CA ASN A 3 4.47 -4.87 8.61
C ASN A 3 4.03 -6.04 9.49
N ASP A 4 3.37 -7.02 8.90
CA ASP A 4 2.87 -8.20 9.60
C ASP A 4 3.95 -8.96 10.38
N TYR A 5 5.14 -9.12 9.80
CA TYR A 5 6.28 -9.76 10.46
C TYR A 5 6.88 -8.96 11.62
N ASP A 6 6.56 -7.67 11.74
CA ASP A 6 7.04 -6.81 12.82
C ASP A 6 6.00 -6.67 13.96
N SER A 7 4.83 -7.31 13.82
CA SER A 7 3.70 -7.13 14.75
C SER A 7 4.03 -7.44 16.20
N ASP A 8 4.77 -8.53 16.47
CA ASP A 8 5.17 -8.91 17.83
C ASP A 8 6.12 -7.90 18.50
N TRP A 9 6.80 -7.06 17.74
CA TRP A 9 7.74 -6.05 18.26
C TRP A 9 7.08 -4.69 18.51
N PHE A 10 6.10 -4.31 17.68
CA PHE A 10 5.52 -2.97 17.70
C PHE A 10 4.08 -2.91 18.22
N ILE A 11 3.42 -4.05 18.41
CA ILE A 11 2.01 -4.09 18.81
C ILE A 11 1.86 -4.87 20.11
N ASP A 12 1.33 -4.21 21.14
CA ASP A 12 0.86 -4.91 22.33
C ASP A 12 -0.38 -5.75 21.96
N ARG A 13 -0.31 -7.07 22.22
CA ARG A 13 -1.43 -8.00 21.97
C ARG A 13 -2.71 -7.61 22.70
N ASN A 14 -2.64 -6.86 23.79
CA ASN A 14 -3.82 -6.36 24.48
C ASN A 14 -4.60 -5.34 23.63
N VAL A 15 -3.90 -4.53 22.83
CA VAL A 15 -4.54 -3.60 21.89
C VAL A 15 -5.31 -4.36 20.82
N LEU A 16 -4.76 -5.48 20.32
CA LEU A 16 -5.43 -6.32 19.32
C LEU A 16 -6.70 -7.00 19.85
N LYS A 17 -6.76 -7.29 21.16
CA LYS A 17 -7.92 -7.90 21.83
C LYS A 17 -9.01 -6.90 22.20
N ASP A 18 -8.69 -5.60 22.19
CA ASP A 18 -9.65 -4.55 22.50
C ASP A 18 -10.74 -4.47 21.42
N GLU A 19 -12.00 -4.62 21.83
CA GLU A 19 -13.15 -4.56 20.93
C GLU A 19 -13.34 -3.18 20.28
N THR A 20 -12.74 -2.13 20.86
CA THR A 20 -12.74 -0.77 20.29
C THR A 20 -11.65 -0.55 19.23
N THR A 21 -10.73 -1.51 19.06
CA THR A 21 -9.67 -1.44 18.06
C THR A 21 -10.08 -2.15 16.77
N LEU A 22 -10.12 -1.43 15.65
CA LEU A 22 -10.28 -2.03 14.32
C LEU A 22 -8.90 -2.40 13.74
N THR A 23 -8.69 -3.69 13.45
CA THR A 23 -7.52 -4.18 12.74
C THR A 23 -7.83 -4.29 11.25
N ILE A 24 -6.97 -3.75 10.39
CA ILE A 24 -7.11 -3.82 8.93
C ILE A 24 -5.91 -4.54 8.32
N ILE A 25 -6.14 -5.69 7.69
CA ILE A 25 -5.14 -6.36 6.86
C ILE A 25 -5.27 -5.84 5.43
N VAL A 26 -4.17 -5.37 4.85
CA VAL A 26 -4.12 -4.92 3.46
C VAL A 26 -3.23 -5.89 2.66
N CYS A 27 -3.82 -6.62 1.71
CA CYS A 27 -3.08 -7.58 0.89
C CYS A 27 -3.40 -7.44 -0.61
N TYR A 28 -2.44 -6.88 -1.38
CA TYR A 28 -2.58 -6.56 -2.81
C TYR A 28 -3.21 -7.70 -3.63
N SER A 29 -2.48 -8.81 -3.76
CA SER A 29 -2.87 -9.94 -4.62
C SER A 29 -3.78 -10.91 -3.87
N GLY A 30 -3.73 -10.88 -2.54
CA GLY A 30 -4.38 -11.85 -1.66
C GLY A 30 -3.63 -13.17 -1.51
N TRP A 31 -2.39 -13.28 -2.01
CA TRP A 31 -1.61 -14.53 -2.01
C TRP A 31 -0.42 -14.54 -1.06
N SER A 32 -0.04 -13.40 -0.49
CA SER A 32 1.06 -13.33 0.49
C SER A 32 0.78 -14.22 1.69
N VAL A 33 1.82 -14.89 2.18
CA VAL A 33 1.71 -15.86 3.28
C VAL A 33 1.54 -15.14 4.61
N GLU A 34 2.31 -14.08 4.79
CA GLU A 34 2.43 -13.32 6.03
C GLU A 34 1.09 -12.68 6.45
N PRO A 35 0.29 -12.06 5.53
CA PRO A 35 -1.06 -11.60 5.86
C PRO A 35 -2.02 -12.74 6.22
N CYS A 36 -1.83 -13.95 5.66
CA CYS A 36 -2.64 -15.11 6.03
C CYS A 36 -2.28 -15.62 7.44
N LEU A 37 -0.99 -15.63 7.79
CA LEU A 37 -0.55 -16.00 9.15
C LEU A 37 -1.07 -15.00 10.20
N PHE A 38 -1.04 -13.71 9.87
CA PHE A 38 -1.61 -12.70 10.76
C PHE A 38 -3.14 -12.80 10.85
N PHE A 39 -3.83 -13.16 9.76
CA PHE A 39 -5.26 -13.49 9.78
C PHE A 39 -5.56 -14.63 10.76
N ASP A 40 -4.80 -15.73 10.71
CA ASP A 40 -4.98 -16.86 11.64
C ASP A 40 -4.74 -16.44 13.10
N THR A 41 -3.74 -15.59 13.33
CA THR A 41 -3.45 -15.01 14.65
C THR A 41 -4.65 -14.21 15.18
N MET A 42 -5.23 -13.33 14.36
CA MET A 42 -6.42 -12.57 14.75
C MET A 42 -7.63 -13.47 14.99
N ARG A 43 -7.76 -14.57 14.25
CA ARG A 43 -8.83 -15.55 14.45
C ARG A 43 -8.71 -16.21 15.82
N GLU A 44 -7.50 -16.61 16.21
CA GLU A 44 -7.23 -17.18 17.54
C GLU A 44 -7.46 -16.17 18.67
N LEU A 45 -7.07 -14.91 18.46
CA LEU A 45 -7.13 -13.88 19.50
C LEU A 45 -8.54 -13.33 19.73
N THR A 46 -9.29 -13.06 18.66
CA THR A 46 -10.56 -12.33 18.73
C THR A 46 -11.70 -12.99 17.97
N GLY A 47 -11.47 -14.16 17.36
CA GLY A 47 -12.43 -14.78 16.45
C GLY A 47 -12.72 -13.90 15.23
N ASN A 48 -11.78 -13.03 14.84
CA ASN A 48 -11.90 -12.04 13.77
C ASN A 48 -13.01 -10.99 13.95
N LYS A 49 -13.55 -10.81 15.16
CA LYS A 49 -14.66 -9.87 15.42
C LYS A 49 -14.31 -8.41 15.10
N ASN A 50 -13.06 -8.04 15.29
CA ASN A 50 -12.53 -6.68 15.08
C ASN A 50 -11.54 -6.61 13.90
N LEU A 51 -11.66 -7.54 12.94
CA LEU A 51 -10.81 -7.62 11.77
C LEU A 51 -11.58 -7.28 10.48
N LEU A 52 -10.97 -6.43 9.66
CA LEU A 52 -11.35 -6.17 8.28
C LEU A 52 -10.19 -6.53 7.34
N VAL A 53 -10.47 -7.30 6.29
CA VAL A 53 -9.50 -7.60 5.24
C VAL A 53 -9.80 -6.78 3.99
N LEU A 54 -8.77 -6.11 3.45
CA LEU A 54 -8.80 -5.40 2.17
C LEU A 54 -7.90 -6.16 1.18
N SER A 55 -8.48 -6.72 0.11
CA SER A 55 -7.69 -7.51 -0.85
C SER A 55 -8.19 -7.46 -2.29
N GLY A 56 -7.32 -7.73 -3.26
CA GLY A 56 -7.70 -8.02 -4.64
C GLY A 56 -8.40 -9.37 -4.80
N GLY A 57 -8.32 -10.27 -3.81
CA GLY A 57 -8.92 -11.60 -3.84
C GLY A 57 -8.00 -12.67 -3.22
N GLY A 58 -7.71 -13.72 -3.99
CA GLY A 58 -6.70 -14.72 -3.63
C GLY A 58 -7.04 -15.61 -2.42
N LYS A 59 -5.99 -16.16 -1.82
CA LYS A 59 -6.05 -17.05 -0.65
C LYS A 59 -6.71 -16.38 0.55
N ILE A 60 -6.33 -15.15 0.87
CA ILE A 60 -6.88 -14.46 2.05
C ILE A 60 -8.38 -14.16 1.91
N ALA A 61 -8.86 -13.87 0.70
CA ALA A 61 -10.29 -13.72 0.46
C ALA A 61 -11.07 -15.04 0.62
N ALA A 62 -10.45 -16.17 0.26
CA ALA A 62 -11.03 -17.49 0.50
C ALA A 62 -11.14 -17.77 2.01
N LEU A 63 -10.09 -17.47 2.79
CA LEU A 63 -10.10 -17.57 4.26
C LEU A 63 -11.21 -16.70 4.88
N CYS A 64 -11.40 -15.47 4.38
CA CYS A 64 -12.48 -14.61 4.86
C CYS A 64 -13.86 -15.22 4.62
N LYS A 65 -14.09 -15.83 3.45
CA LYS A 65 -15.35 -16.51 3.13
C LYS A 65 -15.57 -17.74 3.99
N GLU A 66 -14.54 -18.56 4.18
CA GLU A 66 -14.57 -19.77 5.00
C GLU A 66 -14.92 -19.46 6.45
N HIS A 67 -14.35 -18.39 7.00
CA HIS A 67 -14.50 -18.03 8.41
C HIS A 67 -15.45 -16.85 8.65
N ASN A 68 -16.31 -16.51 7.69
CA ASN A 68 -17.28 -15.43 7.79
C ASN A 68 -16.70 -14.12 8.35
N THR A 69 -15.51 -13.74 7.87
CA THR A 69 -14.78 -12.53 8.28
C THR A 69 -15.04 -11.40 7.28
N SER A 70 -15.10 -10.16 7.78
CA SER A 70 -15.32 -8.97 6.97
C SER A 70 -14.23 -8.80 5.90
N LEU A 71 -14.66 -8.74 4.64
CA LEU A 71 -13.81 -8.59 3.47
C LEU A 71 -14.33 -7.46 2.59
N ILE A 72 -13.45 -6.56 2.19
CA ILE A 72 -13.68 -5.60 1.11
C ILE A 72 -12.72 -5.95 -0.01
N GLN A 73 -13.30 -6.41 -1.11
CA GLN A 73 -12.55 -6.75 -2.31
C GLN A 73 -12.48 -5.54 -3.24
N TYR A 74 -11.28 -5.13 -3.62
CA TYR A 74 -11.06 -4.07 -4.60
C TYR A 74 -10.60 -4.65 -5.94
N LYS A 75 -10.85 -3.89 -7.01
CA LYS A 75 -10.41 -4.23 -8.37
C LYS A 75 -9.64 -3.06 -8.95
N LEU A 76 -8.39 -3.30 -9.30
CA LEU A 76 -7.57 -2.33 -10.02
C LEU A 76 -7.97 -2.27 -11.48
N ARG A 77 -7.81 -1.08 -12.07
CA ARG A 77 -7.91 -0.89 -13.52
C ARG A 77 -6.54 -1.17 -14.14
N HIS A 78 -6.54 -1.96 -15.21
CA HIS A 78 -5.32 -2.35 -15.92
C HIS A 78 -4.24 -2.90 -14.98
N ALA A 79 -4.63 -3.83 -14.12
CA ALA A 79 -3.71 -4.43 -13.16
C ALA A 79 -2.54 -5.10 -13.89
N ASP A 80 -1.34 -4.63 -13.60
CA ASP A 80 -0.10 -5.28 -13.92
C ASP A 80 0.05 -6.50 -13.02
N ARG A 81 0.34 -7.65 -13.64
CA ARG A 81 0.44 -8.93 -12.92
C ARG A 81 1.79 -9.11 -12.25
N GLU A 82 2.82 -8.45 -12.77
CA GLU A 82 4.20 -8.64 -12.33
C GLU A 82 4.59 -7.58 -11.30
N TYR A 83 4.15 -6.33 -11.49
CA TYR A 83 4.63 -5.19 -10.70
C TYR A 83 3.49 -4.41 -10.03
N PRO A 84 3.07 -4.82 -8.82
CA PRO A 84 2.05 -4.10 -8.04
C PRO A 84 2.43 -2.65 -7.73
N LEU A 85 3.73 -2.31 -7.73
CA LEU A 85 4.26 -0.97 -7.51
C LEU A 85 3.70 0.09 -8.46
N TYR A 86 3.30 -0.29 -9.68
CA TYR A 86 2.70 0.65 -10.64
C TYR A 86 1.29 1.09 -10.25
N HIS A 87 0.68 0.49 -9.23
CA HIS A 87 -0.70 0.74 -8.85
C HIS A 87 -0.88 1.48 -7.53
N VAL A 88 0.21 1.93 -6.88
CA VAL A 88 0.15 2.59 -5.57
C VAL A 88 -0.80 3.79 -5.57
N GLN A 89 -0.84 4.57 -6.65
CA GLN A 89 -1.76 5.71 -6.77
C GLN A 89 -3.23 5.25 -6.80
N GLN A 90 -3.52 4.15 -7.50
CA GLN A 90 -4.88 3.58 -7.51
C GLN A 90 -5.27 3.09 -6.11
N PHE A 91 -4.34 2.49 -5.37
CA PHE A 91 -4.59 2.10 -3.97
C PHE A 91 -4.90 3.28 -3.08
N PHE A 92 -4.11 4.34 -3.20
CA PHE A 92 -4.33 5.54 -2.42
C PHE A 92 -5.73 6.12 -2.66
N SER A 93 -6.15 6.23 -3.93
CA SER A 93 -7.51 6.67 -4.26
C SER A 93 -8.60 5.72 -3.75
N ILE A 94 -8.39 4.39 -3.87
CA ILE A 94 -9.33 3.39 -3.35
C ILE A 94 -9.47 3.49 -1.83
N PHE A 95 -8.37 3.66 -1.10
CA PHE A 95 -8.41 3.76 0.36
C PHE A 95 -9.04 5.06 0.84
N LEU A 96 -8.83 6.19 0.16
CA LEU A 96 -9.51 7.44 0.48
C LEU A 96 -11.03 7.31 0.31
N ASP A 97 -11.49 6.79 -0.83
CA ASP A 97 -12.91 6.54 -1.07
C ASP A 97 -13.49 5.54 -0.06
N LEU A 98 -12.76 4.46 0.22
CA LEU A 98 -13.17 3.45 1.19
C LEU A 98 -13.30 4.03 2.60
N PHE A 99 -12.30 4.76 3.08
CA PHE A 99 -12.30 5.34 4.42
C PHE A 99 -13.39 6.40 4.57
N TYR A 100 -13.70 7.13 3.49
CA TYR A 100 -14.85 8.03 3.48
C TYR A 100 -16.18 7.27 3.57
N LYS A 101 -16.36 6.22 2.78
CA LYS A 101 -17.58 5.37 2.82
C LYS A 101 -17.78 4.69 4.17
N LEU A 102 -16.69 4.30 4.83
CA LEU A 102 -16.70 3.75 6.18
C LEU A 102 -16.81 4.83 7.28
N LYS A 103 -16.89 6.11 6.90
CA LYS A 103 -16.97 7.27 7.81
C LYS A 103 -15.76 7.39 8.75
N ILE A 104 -14.61 6.84 8.36
CA ILE A 104 -13.33 7.00 9.04
C ILE A 104 -12.77 8.40 8.77
N THR A 105 -12.89 8.88 7.52
CA THR A 105 -12.55 10.25 7.14
C THR A 105 -13.81 11.10 6.95
N LYS A 106 -13.68 12.42 7.17
CA LYS A 106 -14.79 13.38 7.00
C LYS A 106 -15.00 13.82 5.54
N SER A 107 -13.98 13.66 4.70
CA SER A 107 -13.98 14.05 3.29
C SER A 107 -13.54 12.88 2.42
N SER A 108 -14.06 12.83 1.20
CA SER A 108 -13.62 11.92 0.14
C SER A 108 -12.32 12.37 -0.53
N TYR A 109 -11.92 13.63 -0.31
CA TYR A 109 -10.77 14.28 -0.98
C TYR A 109 -10.85 14.27 -2.51
N GLN A 110 -12.07 14.14 -3.07
CA GLN A 110 -12.25 13.98 -4.51
C GLN A 110 -11.73 15.20 -5.28
N SER A 111 -12.06 16.42 -4.84
CA SER A 111 -11.63 17.64 -5.53
C SER A 111 -10.10 17.76 -5.51
N GLU A 112 -9.48 17.49 -4.36
CA GLU A 112 -8.04 17.55 -4.17
C GLU A 112 -7.31 16.51 -5.02
N LEU A 113 -7.88 15.31 -5.17
CA LEU A 113 -7.37 14.29 -6.08
C LEU A 113 -7.49 14.73 -7.54
N GLU A 114 -8.63 15.28 -7.95
CA GLU A 114 -8.83 15.80 -9.31
C GLU A 114 -7.85 16.93 -9.63
N ASP A 115 -7.63 17.84 -8.69
CA ASP A 115 -6.66 18.95 -8.84
C ASP A 115 -5.22 18.45 -8.88
N SER A 116 -4.88 17.44 -8.08
CA SER A 116 -3.57 16.78 -8.15
C SER A 116 -3.33 16.14 -9.52
N VAL A 117 -4.35 15.50 -10.11
CA VAL A 117 -4.26 14.94 -11.47
C VAL A 117 -4.08 16.03 -12.53
N LYS A 118 -4.82 17.15 -12.41
CA LYS A 118 -4.66 18.31 -13.32
C LYS A 118 -3.24 18.87 -13.22
N PHE A 119 -2.74 19.06 -12.00
CA PHE A 119 -1.38 19.53 -11.74
C PHE A 119 -0.34 18.60 -12.35
N LEU A 120 -0.43 17.29 -12.10
CA LEU A 120 0.50 16.31 -12.69
C LEU A 120 0.51 16.36 -14.21
N LYS A 121 -0.65 16.50 -14.86
CA LYS A 121 -0.74 16.64 -16.33
C LYS A 121 -0.10 17.92 -16.86
N ALA A 122 -0.11 18.99 -16.09
CA ALA A 122 0.53 20.26 -16.46
C ALA A 122 2.05 20.22 -16.26
N GLU A 123 2.50 19.64 -15.15
CA GLU A 123 3.91 19.66 -14.73
C GLU A 123 4.75 18.51 -15.32
N PHE A 124 4.17 17.33 -15.56
CA PHE A 124 4.85 16.24 -16.27
C PHE A 124 4.76 16.43 -17.79
N HIS A 125 5.40 17.50 -18.26
CA HIS A 125 5.60 17.77 -19.67
C HIS A 125 6.97 17.25 -20.16
N GLU A 126 7.23 17.38 -21.46
CA GLU A 126 8.45 16.87 -22.11
C GLU A 126 9.76 17.35 -21.44
N GLY A 127 9.81 18.60 -20.98
CA GLY A 127 10.96 19.14 -20.24
C GLY A 127 11.29 18.36 -18.96
N THR A 128 10.29 18.05 -18.13
CA THR A 128 10.45 17.27 -16.90
C THR A 128 10.87 15.83 -17.21
N LEU A 129 10.33 15.23 -18.28
CA LEU A 129 10.75 13.90 -18.74
C LEU A 129 12.22 13.88 -19.17
N LYS A 130 12.67 14.90 -19.92
CA LYS A 130 14.08 15.03 -20.33
C LYS A 130 15.01 15.19 -19.12
N GLN A 131 14.59 15.91 -18.08
CA GLN A 131 15.36 16.02 -16.85
C GLN A 131 15.47 14.67 -16.13
N ALA A 132 14.36 13.93 -16.01
CA ALA A 132 14.37 12.59 -15.43
C ALA A 132 15.26 11.62 -16.23
N GLU A 133 15.19 11.67 -17.55
CA GLU A 133 16.04 10.88 -18.45
C GLU A 133 17.53 11.24 -18.29
N ALA A 134 17.86 12.52 -18.21
CA ALA A 134 19.24 12.97 -18.00
C ALA A 134 19.81 12.50 -16.64
N ILE A 135 18.97 12.43 -15.60
CA ILE A 135 19.36 11.83 -14.32
C ILE A 135 19.55 10.33 -14.47
N ALA A 136 18.61 9.63 -15.10
CA ALA A 136 18.69 8.19 -15.33
C ALA A 136 19.96 7.80 -16.09
N GLN A 137 20.33 8.56 -17.13
CA GLN A 137 21.57 8.36 -17.89
C GLN A 137 22.82 8.48 -17.02
N LYS A 138 22.85 9.42 -16.07
CA LYS A 138 23.98 9.57 -15.12
C LYS A 138 24.09 8.40 -14.14
N LEU A 139 22.98 7.70 -13.91
CA LEU A 139 22.92 6.58 -12.96
C LEU A 139 23.16 5.22 -13.64
N ILE A 140 23.32 5.17 -14.97
CA ILE A 140 23.64 3.92 -15.67
C ILE A 140 24.96 3.36 -15.15
N GLY A 141 24.94 2.10 -14.71
CA GLY A 141 26.10 1.41 -14.15
C GLY A 141 26.44 1.80 -12.71
N ALA A 142 25.62 2.63 -12.06
CA ALA A 142 25.76 2.90 -10.64
C ALA A 142 25.62 1.59 -9.84
N ARG A 143 26.51 1.38 -8.87
CA ARG A 143 26.46 0.22 -7.97
C ARG A 143 25.51 0.41 -6.79
N ILE A 144 25.25 1.68 -6.46
CA ILE A 144 24.39 2.10 -5.37
C ILE A 144 23.81 3.47 -5.72
N VAL A 145 22.55 3.70 -5.35
CA VAL A 145 21.92 5.02 -5.43
C VAL A 145 21.50 5.42 -4.02
N LEU A 146 21.83 6.65 -3.63
CA LEU A 146 21.41 7.21 -2.35
C LEU A 146 20.33 8.25 -2.60
N LEU A 147 19.16 8.05 -2.01
CA LEU A 147 18.00 8.92 -2.15
C LEU A 147 17.69 9.58 -0.80
N SER A 148 17.39 10.86 -0.82
CA SER A 148 17.01 11.61 0.37
C SER A 148 15.82 12.50 0.09
N THR A 149 14.96 12.67 1.09
CA THR A 149 13.84 13.62 1.03
C THR A 149 13.59 14.22 2.41
N ALA A 150 12.75 15.25 2.48
CA ALA A 150 12.29 15.80 3.75
C ALA A 150 11.37 14.82 4.49
N ASP A 151 11.35 14.86 5.82
CA ASP A 151 10.63 13.88 6.67
C ASP A 151 9.16 13.66 6.27
N TRP A 152 8.47 14.70 5.82
CA TRP A 152 7.06 14.62 5.40
C TRP A 152 6.83 13.83 4.10
N TYR A 153 7.88 13.50 3.34
CA TYR A 153 7.83 12.71 2.11
C TYR A 153 8.42 11.30 2.26
N VAL A 154 8.68 10.82 3.48
CA VAL A 154 9.28 9.50 3.71
C VAL A 154 8.53 8.35 3.02
N THR A 155 7.20 8.39 2.99
CA THR A 155 6.41 7.35 2.28
C THR A 155 6.68 7.36 0.77
N LEU A 156 6.84 8.55 0.18
CA LEU A 156 7.20 8.68 -1.23
C LEU A 156 8.63 8.18 -1.48
N LEU A 157 9.58 8.50 -0.59
CA LEU A 157 10.95 7.97 -0.67
C LEU A 157 10.98 6.45 -0.61
N LYS A 158 10.21 5.83 0.29
CA LYS A 158 10.08 4.36 0.35
C LYS A 158 9.57 3.80 -0.98
N GLN A 159 8.55 4.42 -1.57
CA GLN A 159 8.03 4.01 -2.87
C GLN A 159 9.07 4.15 -3.98
N THR A 160 9.75 5.29 -4.07
CA THR A 160 10.81 5.52 -5.06
C THR A 160 11.96 4.52 -4.90
N THR A 161 12.35 4.23 -3.66
CA THR A 161 13.39 3.24 -3.35
C THR A 161 13.00 1.85 -3.87
N MET A 162 11.74 1.44 -3.72
CA MET A 162 11.25 0.18 -4.29
C MET A 162 11.33 0.17 -5.82
N PHE A 163 11.00 1.27 -6.50
CA PHE A 163 11.19 1.35 -7.96
C PHE A 163 12.65 1.14 -8.38
N PHE A 164 13.60 1.72 -7.66
CA PHE A 164 15.01 1.51 -8.00
C PHE A 164 15.47 0.08 -7.71
N ASN A 165 15.07 -0.49 -6.56
CA ASN A 165 15.47 -1.84 -6.17
C ASN A 165 14.83 -2.92 -7.07
N GLU A 166 13.54 -2.79 -7.41
CA GLU A 166 12.78 -3.83 -8.09
C GLU A 166 12.73 -3.67 -9.61
N ILE A 167 12.73 -2.44 -10.12
CA ILE A 167 12.64 -2.18 -11.57
C ILE A 167 14.00 -1.88 -12.16
N ALA A 168 14.75 -0.95 -11.54
CA ALA A 168 16.10 -0.61 -12.01
C ALA A 168 17.17 -1.60 -11.53
N MET A 169 16.81 -2.53 -10.63
CA MET A 169 17.70 -3.57 -10.10
C MET A 169 18.99 -3.02 -9.49
N VAL A 170 18.92 -1.84 -8.87
CA VAL A 170 20.06 -1.16 -8.24
C VAL A 170 19.83 -1.00 -6.75
N PRO A 171 20.78 -1.43 -5.89
CA PRO A 171 20.69 -1.20 -4.45
C PRO A 171 20.50 0.29 -4.15
N THR A 172 19.42 0.60 -3.43
CA THR A 172 19.03 1.98 -3.13
C THR A 172 18.74 2.15 -1.64
N HIS A 173 19.29 3.21 -1.06
CA HIS A 173 19.16 3.57 0.35
C HIS A 173 18.72 5.03 0.54
#